data_AF-A0A383CJ70-F1
#
_entry.id   AF-A0A383CJ70-F1
#
_cell.length_a   1.000
_cell.length_b   1.000
_cell.length_c   1.000
_cell.angle_alpha   90.00
_cell.angle_beta   90.00
_cell.angle_gamma   90.00
#
_symmetry.space_group_name_H-M   'P 1'
#
loop_
_entity.id
_entity.type
_entity.pdbx_description
1 polymer ?
#
loop_
_entity_poly.entity_id
_entity_poly.type
_entity_poly.pdbx_seq_one_letter_code
_entity_poly.pdbx_strand_id
1 'polypeptide(L)'
;MPGLRGITQKIKLGSGLIFSAFVLTSGLLLHWILNSEDQSRERELVFGNQPDLYLLNASISQFNHQGNLDSVIAADKFTHYPLTDVTTLKQPNVRLYSLHNSQPWNIASENGRLLSLSK
;
A
#
# COMPACT_ATOMS: atom_id res chain seq x y z
N MET A 1 8.65 79.37 21.66
CA MET A 1 9.25 78.55 20.59
C MET A 1 10.54 77.97 21.15
N PRO A 2 10.94 76.69 20.91
CA PRO A 2 10.20 75.52 20.36
C PRO A 2 9.13 75.00 21.36
N GLY A 3 8.64 73.74 21.37
CA GLY A 3 8.62 72.70 20.32
C GLY A 3 8.84 71.23 20.76
N LEU A 4 7.86 70.58 21.43
CA LEU A 4 7.91 69.14 21.80
C LEU A 4 7.33 68.22 20.69
N ARG A 5 8.20 67.51 19.96
CA ARG A 5 7.84 66.33 19.12
C ARG A 5 8.97 65.30 19.17
N GLY A 6 8.85 64.27 20.02
CA GLY A 6 9.93 63.28 20.18
C GLY A 6 9.59 61.91 20.77
N ILE A 7 8.34 61.63 21.18
CA ILE A 7 8.01 60.42 21.97
C ILE A 7 7.12 59.42 21.20
N THR A 8 6.26 59.90 20.28
CA THR A 8 5.26 59.05 19.59
C THR A 8 5.82 58.13 18.50
N GLN A 9 7.08 58.29 18.08
CA GLN A 9 7.65 57.51 16.96
C GLN A 9 8.25 56.15 17.37
N LYS A 10 8.76 56.00 18.60
CA LYS A 10 9.45 54.76 19.02
C LYS A 10 8.50 53.57 19.21
N ILE A 11 7.29 53.80 19.68
CA ILE A 11 6.29 52.74 19.95
C ILE A 11 5.86 52.06 18.63
N LYS A 12 5.67 52.84 17.56
CA LYS A 12 5.21 52.36 16.24
C LYS A 12 6.27 51.52 15.50
N LEU A 13 7.55 51.72 15.81
CA LEU A 13 8.66 50.96 15.22
C LEU A 13 8.83 49.59 15.89
N GLY A 14 8.69 49.53 17.22
CA GLY A 14 8.74 48.27 17.97
C GLY A 14 7.55 47.35 17.67
N SER A 15 6.33 47.89 17.55
CA SER A 15 5.13 47.08 17.26
C SER A 15 5.20 46.40 15.89
N GLY A 16 5.78 47.05 14.87
CA GLY A 16 5.96 46.45 13.55
C GLY A 16 6.94 45.27 13.55
N LEU A 17 8.02 45.37 14.33
CA LEU A 17 9.00 44.28 14.50
C LEU A 17 8.39 43.09 15.26
N ILE A 18 7.60 43.34 16.32
CA ILE A 18 6.89 42.28 17.06
C ILE A 18 5.86 41.57 16.16
N PHE A 19 5.09 42.33 15.37
CA PHE A 19 4.13 41.75 14.42
C PHE A 19 4.82 40.91 13.33
N SER A 20 5.92 41.41 12.77
CA SER A 20 6.74 40.66 11.79
C SER A 20 7.28 39.35 12.39
N ALA A 21 7.84 39.42 13.61
CA ALA A 21 8.33 38.24 14.32
C ALA A 21 7.21 37.23 14.59
N PHE A 22 6.01 37.69 14.97
CA PHE A 22 4.84 36.83 15.17
C PHE A 22 4.36 36.15 13.88
N VAL A 23 4.34 36.87 12.76
CA VAL A 23 3.99 36.29 11.44
C VAL A 23 5.02 35.25 11.02
N LEU A 24 6.32 35.52 11.20
CA LEU A 24 7.40 34.59 10.87
C LEU A 24 7.36 33.32 11.74
N THR A 25 7.20 33.44 13.07
CA THR A 25 7.11 32.28 13.96
C THR A 25 5.83 31.48 13.76
N SER A 26 4.70 32.15 13.48
CA SER A 26 3.45 31.48 13.10
C SER A 26 3.60 30.69 11.80
N GLY A 27 4.24 31.27 10.77
CA GLY A 27 4.55 30.56 9.53
C GLY A 27 5.44 29.32 9.73
N LEU A 28 6.46 29.41 10.57
CA LEU A 28 7.32 28.28 10.94
C LEU A 28 6.57 27.19 11.72
N LEU A 29 5.71 27.58 12.68
CA LEU A 29 4.86 26.65 13.44
C LEU A 29 3.85 25.94 12.55
N LEU A 30 3.18 26.66 11.65
CA LEU A 30 2.24 26.10 10.68
C LEU A 30 2.95 25.15 9.71
N HIS A 31 4.12 25.53 9.19
CA HIS A 31 4.92 24.64 8.34
C HIS A 31 5.32 23.36 9.09
N TRP A 32 5.78 23.47 10.34
CA TRP A 32 6.16 22.30 11.14
C TRP A 32 4.99 21.38 11.44
N ILE A 33 3.83 21.93 11.80
CA ILE A 33 2.59 21.17 12.03
C ILE A 33 2.14 20.46 10.74
N LEU A 34 2.00 21.19 9.63
CA LEU A 34 1.51 20.62 8.37
C LEU A 34 2.48 19.57 7.78
N ASN A 35 3.80 19.80 7.91
CA ASN A 35 4.82 18.89 7.40
C ASN A 35 5.07 17.67 8.31
N SER A 36 4.55 17.67 9.55
CA SER A 36 4.64 16.53 10.47
C SER A 36 3.72 15.36 10.10
N GLU A 37 2.64 15.63 9.35
CA GLU A 37 1.72 14.60 8.87
C GLU A 37 2.32 13.76 7.72
N ASP A 38 3.12 14.37 6.83
CA ASP A 38 3.72 13.68 5.68
C ASP A 38 4.78 12.65 6.10
N GLN A 39 5.66 13.00 7.04
CA GLN A 39 6.68 12.08 7.59
C GLN A 39 6.11 10.89 8.38
N SER A 40 4.80 10.89 8.64
CA SER A 40 4.10 9.77 9.27
C SER A 40 3.50 8.80 8.25
N ARG A 41 3.29 9.22 6.99
CA ARG A 41 2.79 8.36 5.90
C ARG A 41 3.90 7.65 5.13
N GLU A 42 5.10 8.23 5.07
CA GLU A 42 6.22 7.69 4.28
C GLU A 42 7.04 6.60 5.00
N ARG A 43 6.68 6.23 6.24
CA ARG A 43 7.14 4.97 6.85
C ARG A 43 6.21 3.82 6.47
N GLU A 44 6.14 3.52 5.18
CA GLU A 44 5.79 2.18 4.77
C GLU A 44 6.85 1.23 5.32
N LEU A 45 6.42 0.40 6.26
CA LEU A 45 7.28 -0.57 6.95
C LEU A 45 7.72 -1.62 5.93
N VAL A 46 8.91 -1.46 5.34
CA VAL A 46 9.59 -2.48 4.51
C VAL A 46 10.00 -3.67 5.39
N PHE A 47 9.01 -4.45 5.83
CA PHE A 47 9.14 -5.55 6.79
C PHE A 47 8.79 -6.89 6.12
N GLY A 48 9.60 -7.24 5.11
CA GLY A 48 9.62 -8.56 4.48
C GLY A 48 8.50 -8.81 3.46
N ASN A 49 8.48 -10.04 2.95
CA ASN A 49 7.47 -10.51 2.01
C ASN A 49 6.14 -10.75 2.72
N GLN A 50 5.40 -9.68 3.01
CA GLN A 50 4.08 -9.75 3.65
C GLN A 50 2.98 -10.03 2.62
N PRO A 51 1.91 -10.74 2.99
CA PRO A 51 0.80 -11.00 2.10
C PRO A 51 -0.19 -9.83 2.06
N ASP A 52 -0.65 -9.49 0.86
CA ASP A 52 -1.72 -8.51 0.60
C ASP A 52 -3.11 -9.16 0.52
N LEU A 53 -3.17 -10.42 0.07
CA LEU A 53 -4.40 -11.18 -0.14
C LEU A 53 -4.25 -12.62 0.36
N TYR A 54 -5.32 -13.12 0.98
CA TYR A 54 -5.48 -14.53 1.29
C TYR A 54 -6.91 -14.98 1.02
N LEU A 55 -7.07 -16.25 0.63
CA LEU A 55 -8.37 -16.92 0.49
C LEU A 55 -8.33 -18.21 1.31
N LEU A 56 -9.43 -18.57 1.96
CA LEU A 56 -9.55 -19.78 2.78
C LEU A 56 -10.57 -20.73 2.15
N ASN A 57 -10.26 -22.02 2.14
CA ASN A 57 -11.12 -23.11 1.62
C ASN A 57 -11.72 -22.78 0.24
N ALA A 58 -10.87 -22.26 -0.65
CA ALA A 58 -11.28 -21.67 -1.92
C ALA A 58 -10.98 -22.59 -3.11
N SER A 59 -11.61 -22.28 -4.25
CA SER A 59 -11.39 -22.96 -5.52
C SER A 59 -11.33 -21.94 -6.65
N ILE A 60 -10.30 -22.06 -7.50
CA ILE A 60 -10.09 -21.23 -8.69
C ILE A 60 -10.30 -22.11 -9.92
N SER A 61 -11.25 -21.73 -10.77
CA SER A 61 -11.48 -22.38 -12.07
C SER A 61 -10.79 -21.56 -13.16
N GLN A 62 -9.97 -22.21 -13.98
CA GLN A 62 -9.30 -21.62 -15.13
C GLN A 62 -9.94 -22.13 -16.42
N PHE A 63 -10.16 -21.22 -17.36
CA PHE A 63 -10.77 -21.50 -18.66
C PHE A 63 -9.76 -21.17 -19.76
N ASN A 64 -9.72 -21.98 -20.80
CA ASN A 64 -8.87 -21.71 -21.96
C ASN A 64 -9.47 -20.61 -22.87
N HIS A 65 -8.73 -20.20 -23.90
CA HIS A 65 -9.16 -19.16 -24.83
C HIS A 65 -10.48 -19.45 -25.57
N GLN A 66 -10.91 -20.71 -25.62
CA GLN A 66 -12.19 -21.14 -26.21
C GLN A 66 -13.34 -21.15 -25.18
N GLY A 67 -13.09 -20.75 -23.93
CA GLY A 67 -14.08 -20.72 -22.86
C GLY A 67 -14.36 -22.08 -22.21
N ASN A 68 -13.61 -23.13 -22.56
CA ASN A 68 -13.77 -24.45 -21.94
C ASN A 68 -12.98 -24.51 -20.62
N LEU A 69 -13.51 -25.26 -19.64
CA LEU A 69 -12.82 -25.49 -18.37
C LEU A 69 -11.52 -26.26 -18.62
N ASP A 70 -10.40 -25.68 -18.21
CA ASP A 70 -9.05 -26.19 -18.44
C ASP A 70 -8.48 -26.81 -17.17
N SER A 71 -8.60 -26.10 -16.04
CA SER A 71 -8.20 -26.62 -14.73
C SER A 71 -9.04 -26.07 -13.58
N VAL A 72 -9.03 -26.77 -12.46
CA VAL A 72 -9.57 -26.32 -11.17
C VAL A 72 -8.51 -26.52 -10.10
N ILE A 73 -8.18 -25.48 -9.34
CA ILE A 73 -7.25 -25.50 -8.21
C ILE A 73 -8.05 -25.22 -6.95
N ALA A 74 -8.21 -26.21 -6.07
CA ALA A 74 -8.77 -26.04 -4.73
C ALA A 74 -7.66 -26.10 -3.68
N ALA A 75 -7.75 -25.31 -2.60
CA ALA A 75 -6.80 -25.35 -1.49
C ALA A 75 -7.41 -24.78 -0.19
N ASP A 76 -6.93 -25.28 0.96
CA ASP A 76 -7.33 -24.81 2.30
C ASP A 76 -6.96 -23.34 2.51
N LYS A 77 -5.83 -22.91 1.92
CA LYS A 77 -5.39 -21.52 1.94
C LYS A 77 -4.60 -21.15 0.69
N PHE A 78 -4.98 -20.03 0.07
CA PHE A 78 -4.19 -19.27 -0.90
C PHE A 78 -3.61 -18.07 -0.18
N THR A 79 -2.39 -17.64 -0.53
CA THR A 79 -1.78 -16.43 0.02
C THR A 79 -0.87 -15.80 -1.03
N HIS A 80 -1.25 -14.63 -1.52
CA HIS A 80 -0.49 -13.84 -2.49
C HIS A 80 0.55 -12.98 -1.77
N TYR A 81 1.66 -12.71 -2.45
CA TYR A 81 2.84 -12.01 -1.93
C TYR A 81 3.37 -11.04 -3.00
N PRO A 82 2.99 -9.74 -2.94
CA PRO A 82 3.19 -8.80 -4.06
C PRO A 82 4.66 -8.51 -4.35
N LEU A 83 5.53 -8.53 -3.33
CA LEU A 83 6.98 -8.32 -3.51
C LEU A 83 7.64 -9.42 -4.35
N THR A 84 7.05 -10.62 -4.42
CA THR A 84 7.59 -11.75 -5.18
C THR A 84 6.70 -12.20 -6.36
N ASP A 85 5.49 -11.64 -6.49
CA ASP A 85 4.45 -12.07 -7.44
C ASP A 85 4.20 -13.59 -7.42
N VAL A 86 4.04 -14.12 -6.19
CA VAL A 86 3.84 -15.56 -5.92
C VAL A 86 2.62 -15.76 -5.03
N THR A 87 1.78 -16.72 -5.40
CA THR A 87 0.73 -17.24 -4.51
C THR A 87 1.16 -18.58 -3.93
N THR A 88 1.25 -18.69 -2.61
CA THR A 88 1.46 -19.98 -1.93
C THR A 88 0.14 -20.67 -1.64
N LEU A 89 0.16 -22.01 -1.64
CA LEU A 89 -1.00 -22.88 -1.46
C LEU A 89 -0.75 -23.85 -0.30
N LYS A 90 -1.78 -24.10 0.53
CA LYS A 90 -1.82 -25.17 1.54
C LYS A 90 -2.84 -26.24 1.18
N GLN A 91 -2.43 -27.51 1.24
CA GLN A 91 -3.20 -28.68 0.81
C GLN A 91 -3.85 -28.52 -0.58
N PRO A 92 -3.14 -28.05 -1.63
CA PRO A 92 -3.75 -27.91 -2.95
C PRO A 92 -4.13 -29.26 -3.58
N ASN A 93 -5.29 -29.26 -4.22
CA ASN A 93 -5.75 -30.29 -5.16
C ASN A 93 -6.05 -29.63 -6.51
N VAL A 94 -5.33 -30.05 -7.54
CA VAL A 94 -5.45 -29.57 -8.92
C VAL A 94 -6.11 -30.65 -9.77
N ARG A 95 -7.19 -30.30 -10.46
CA ARG A 95 -7.78 -31.11 -11.52
C ARG A 95 -7.45 -30.49 -12.88
N LEU A 96 -6.83 -31.27 -13.76
CA LEU A 96 -6.54 -30.87 -15.15
C LEU A 96 -7.48 -31.60 -16.10
N TYR A 97 -8.19 -30.83 -16.91
CA TYR A 97 -9.14 -31.34 -17.90
C TYR A 97 -8.47 -31.37 -19.28
N SER A 98 -8.89 -32.29 -20.14
CA SER A 98 -8.40 -32.39 -21.52
C SER A 98 -9.55 -32.70 -22.46
N LEU A 99 -9.57 -32.04 -23.61
CA LEU A 99 -10.60 -32.24 -24.65
C LEU A 99 -10.65 -33.68 -25.20
N HIS A 100 -9.57 -34.46 -25.00
CA HIS A 100 -9.41 -35.82 -25.54
C HIS A 100 -9.39 -36.91 -24.47
N ASN A 101 -9.56 -36.57 -23.18
CA ASN A 101 -9.59 -37.54 -22.09
C ASN A 101 -10.78 -37.28 -21.17
N SER A 102 -11.68 -38.26 -21.05
CA SER A 102 -12.84 -38.21 -20.16
C SER A 102 -12.49 -38.27 -18.68
N GLN A 103 -11.27 -38.71 -18.32
CA GLN A 103 -10.77 -38.80 -16.96
C GLN A 103 -9.80 -37.63 -16.68
N PRO A 104 -10.15 -36.62 -15.88
CA PRO A 104 -9.24 -35.54 -15.53
C PRO A 104 -8.09 -36.05 -14.64
N TRP A 105 -6.90 -35.46 -14.78
CA TRP A 105 -5.77 -35.73 -13.89
C TRP A 105 -6.00 -35.02 -12.56
N ASN A 106 -5.87 -35.75 -11.45
CA ASN A 106 -5.92 -35.20 -10.10
C ASN A 106 -4.51 -35.19 -9.50
N ILE A 107 -4.04 -34.02 -9.10
CA ILE A 107 -2.71 -33.80 -8.53
C ILE A 107 -2.90 -33.17 -7.14
N ALA A 108 -2.34 -33.79 -6.10
CA ALA A 108 -2.44 -33.29 -4.73
C ALA A 108 -1.04 -33.12 -4.12
N SER A 109 -0.89 -32.13 -3.25
CA SER A 109 0.31 -31.95 -2.41
C SER A 109 -0.05 -31.25 -1.10
N GLU A 110 0.85 -31.29 -0.12
CA GLU A 110 0.68 -30.55 1.14
C GLU A 110 0.88 -29.03 0.97
N ASN A 111 1.73 -28.65 0.00
CA ASN A 111 2.16 -27.28 -0.25
C ASN A 111 2.31 -27.06 -1.76
N GLY A 112 1.95 -25.87 -2.25
CA GLY A 112 2.14 -25.48 -3.64
C GLY A 112 2.53 -24.01 -3.80
N ARG A 113 2.97 -23.65 -5.01
CA ARG A 113 3.24 -22.27 -5.41
C ARG A 113 2.70 -22.05 -6.82
N LEU A 114 1.92 -21.00 -7.01
CA LEU A 114 1.62 -20.45 -8.32
C LEU A 114 2.56 -19.28 -8.54
N LEU A 115 3.24 -19.29 -9.68
CA LEU A 115 4.04 -18.18 -10.17
C LEU A 115 3.20 -17.39 -11.15
N SER A 116 3.30 -16.06 -11.10
CA SER A 116 2.77 -15.21 -12.15
C SER A 116 3.40 -15.57 -13.50
N LEU A 117 2.59 -15.64 -14.55
CA LEU A 117 3.07 -15.87 -15.90
C LEU A 117 3.72 -14.57 -16.39
N SER A 118 5.05 -14.57 -16.50
CA SER A 118 5.78 -13.51 -17.20
C SER A 118 5.16 -13.30 -18.57
N LYS A 119 4.71 -12.08 -18.84
CA LYS A 119 4.15 -11.66 -20.12
C LYS A 119 5.24 -11.42 -21.16
#